data_AF-A0A806CB61-F1
#
_entry.id   AF-A0A806CB61-F1
#
_cell.length_a   1.000
_cell.length_b   1.000
_cell.length_c   1.000
_cell.angle_alpha   90.00
_cell.angle_beta   90.00
_cell.angle_gamma   90.00
#
_symmetry.space_group_name_H-M   'P 1'
#
loop_
_entity.id
_entity.type
_entity.pdbx_description
1 polymer ?
#
loop_
_entity_poly.entity_id
_entity_poly.type
_entity_poly.pdbx_seq_one_letter_code
_entity_poly.pdbx_strand_id
1 'polypeptide(L)'
;MKKFLISVYFLLFYGCSTISLVKIPEKDKINLTVLSSLMNYPDLKISNFKIKDYEHLHYSSDFESLSDSKNSAYIYVDESSFNNNINFIKDLFIYNKKLYRILIAYSLTQGASFKAEVLSYLEKQKIMKNFSLKINFPTAKKFMDNKYWIVIAKNHLDSLVKSKNYLVLANVKMEYILKKFLT
;
A
#
# COMPACT_ATOMS: atom_id res chain seq x y z
N MET A 1 17.12 -17.85 -53.10
CA MET A 1 15.91 -17.06 -52.70
C MET A 1 15.07 -17.97 -51.80
N LYS A 2 14.62 -17.67 -50.59
CA LYS A 2 14.74 -16.57 -49.63
C LYS A 2 14.98 -17.24 -48.26
N LYS A 3 16.00 -16.83 -47.51
CA LYS A 3 16.19 -17.23 -46.12
C LYS A 3 15.22 -16.40 -45.28
N PHE A 4 14.28 -17.05 -44.59
CA PHE A 4 13.42 -16.39 -43.59
C PHE A 4 14.26 -16.09 -42.35
N LEU A 5 14.77 -14.87 -42.28
CA LEU A 5 15.26 -14.27 -41.03
C LEU A 5 14.04 -13.89 -40.20
N ILE A 6 13.66 -14.75 -39.27
CA ILE A 6 12.77 -14.36 -38.18
C ILE A 6 13.63 -13.54 -37.22
N SER A 7 13.48 -12.23 -37.27
CA SER A 7 14.03 -11.35 -36.25
C SER A 7 13.24 -11.58 -34.98
N VAL A 8 13.75 -12.43 -34.09
CA VAL A 8 13.25 -12.55 -32.71
C VAL A 8 13.69 -11.29 -31.97
N TYR A 9 13.00 -10.18 -32.25
CA TYR A 9 12.83 -9.12 -31.28
C TYR A 9 11.97 -9.72 -30.16
N PHE A 10 12.60 -10.35 -29.17
CA PHE A 10 11.96 -10.52 -27.87
C PHE A 10 11.78 -9.10 -27.32
N LEU A 11 10.58 -8.57 -27.60
CA LEU A 11 10.03 -7.37 -27.01
C LEU A 11 10.17 -7.47 -25.49
N LEU A 12 11.12 -6.69 -24.98
CA LEU A 12 11.04 -5.89 -23.76
C LEU A 12 9.59 -5.70 -23.28
N PHE A 13 9.12 -6.61 -22.43
CA PHE A 13 8.00 -6.37 -21.51
C PHE A 13 8.30 -7.02 -20.15
N TYR A 14 9.50 -6.79 -19.62
CA TYR A 14 9.57 -6.58 -18.18
C TYR A 14 8.93 -5.23 -17.93
N GLY A 15 7.61 -5.25 -17.71
CA GLY A 15 6.87 -4.12 -17.20
C GLY A 15 7.40 -3.80 -15.80
N CYS A 16 8.55 -3.12 -15.72
CA CYS A 16 8.80 -2.17 -14.66
C CYS A 16 7.81 -1.03 -14.86
N SER A 17 6.54 -1.29 -14.54
CA SER A 17 5.63 -0.21 -14.24
C SER A 17 6.18 0.43 -12.97
N THR A 18 6.89 1.54 -13.13
CA THR A 18 7.00 2.55 -12.08
C THR A 18 5.58 3.07 -11.87
N ILE A 19 4.78 2.30 -11.12
CA ILE A 19 3.48 2.72 -10.66
C ILE A 19 3.76 3.88 -9.73
N SER A 20 3.67 5.07 -10.32
CA SER A 20 3.63 6.35 -9.64
C SER A 20 2.84 6.17 -8.35
N LEU A 21 3.49 6.48 -7.23
CA LEU A 21 2.89 6.66 -5.91
C LEU A 21 1.43 7.07 -6.03
N VAL A 22 0.54 6.34 -5.36
CA VAL A 22 -0.85 6.74 -5.15
C VAL A 22 -0.84 8.18 -4.63
N LYS A 23 -1.08 9.16 -5.50
CA LYS A 23 -1.11 10.57 -5.10
C LYS A 23 -2.34 10.79 -4.23
N ILE A 24 -2.18 11.49 -3.12
CA ILE A 24 -3.31 11.90 -2.30
C ILE A 24 -4.16 12.85 -3.14
N PRO A 25 -5.46 12.55 -3.37
CA PRO A 25 -6.37 13.46 -4.04
C PRO A 25 -6.35 14.82 -3.34
N GLU A 26 -6.41 15.92 -4.09
CA GLU A 26 -6.27 17.27 -3.51
C GLU A 26 -7.30 17.56 -2.42
N LYS A 27 -8.55 17.14 -2.64
CA LYS A 27 -9.64 17.20 -1.66
C LYS A 27 -9.38 16.44 -0.35
N ASP A 28 -8.49 15.44 -0.38
CA ASP A 28 -8.13 14.59 0.75
C ASP A 28 -6.81 15.02 1.41
N LYS A 29 -6.17 16.10 0.93
CA LYS A 29 -4.93 16.60 1.54
C LYS A 29 -5.25 17.44 2.77
N ILE A 30 -4.58 17.15 3.87
CA ILE A 30 -4.56 18.04 5.02
C ILE A 30 -3.82 19.33 4.68
N ASN A 31 -4.34 20.47 5.15
CA ASN A 31 -3.63 21.74 5.03
C ASN A 31 -2.50 21.79 6.07
N LEU A 32 -1.27 21.50 5.62
CA LEU A 32 -0.08 21.47 6.47
C LEU A 32 0.23 22.84 7.10
N THR A 33 -0.21 23.94 6.50
CA THR A 33 -0.04 25.30 7.06
C THR A 33 -0.94 25.49 8.27
N VAL A 34 -2.22 25.13 8.16
CA VAL A 34 -3.17 25.14 9.29
C VAL A 34 -2.64 24.23 10.40
N LEU A 35 -2.23 23.01 10.04
CA LEU A 35 -1.68 22.08 11.01
C LEU A 35 -0.45 22.66 11.74
N SER A 36 0.45 23.33 11.01
CA SER A 36 1.63 23.97 11.61
C SER A 36 1.27 25.14 12.54
N SER A 37 0.24 25.92 12.21
CA SER A 37 -0.21 27.03 13.07
C SER A 37 -0.81 26.61 14.40
N LEU A 38 -1.19 25.32 14.53
CA LEU A 38 -1.75 24.75 15.77
C LEU A 38 -0.68 24.16 16.70
N MET A 39 0.60 24.22 16.32
CA MET A 39 1.71 23.63 17.07
C MET A 39 2.14 24.52 18.25
N ASN A 40 2.22 23.93 19.44
CA ASN A 40 2.83 24.58 20.61
C ASN A 40 4.36 24.57 20.55
N TYR A 41 4.97 23.59 19.87
CA TYR A 41 6.42 23.42 19.78
C TYR A 41 6.85 23.24 18.31
N PRO A 42 6.80 24.31 17.49
CA PRO A 42 7.08 24.22 16.05
C PRO A 42 8.47 23.70 15.69
N ASP A 43 9.45 23.93 16.58
CA ASP A 43 10.83 23.49 16.42
C ASP A 43 11.06 22.04 16.86
N LEU A 44 10.09 21.41 17.53
CA LEU A 44 10.20 20.01 17.93
C LEU A 44 9.99 19.11 16.70
N LYS A 45 11.00 18.31 16.37
CA LYS A 45 11.01 17.41 15.20
C LYS A 45 11.05 15.95 15.61
N ILE A 46 10.63 15.07 14.70
CA ILE A 46 10.70 13.62 14.93
C ILE A 46 12.10 13.13 14.57
N SER A 47 12.96 12.94 15.58
CA SER A 47 14.30 12.39 15.40
C SER A 47 14.28 10.88 15.13
N ASN A 48 15.30 10.37 14.44
CA ASN A 48 15.59 8.94 14.27
C ASN A 48 14.52 8.10 13.53
N PHE A 49 13.49 8.70 12.95
CA PHE A 49 12.57 8.00 12.07
C PHE A 49 12.93 8.30 10.61
N LYS A 50 13.36 7.28 9.87
CA LYS A 50 13.70 7.41 8.46
C LYS A 50 12.62 6.73 7.63
N ILE A 51 11.80 7.53 6.95
CA ILE A 51 10.84 7.01 5.95
C ILE A 51 11.58 6.23 4.86
N LYS A 52 12.79 6.69 4.50
CA LYS A 52 13.64 6.07 3.47
C LYS A 52 13.89 4.58 3.69
N ASP A 53 13.99 4.13 4.95
CA ASP A 53 14.21 2.72 5.29
C ASP A 53 13.04 1.82 4.81
N TYR A 54 11.91 2.41 4.44
CA TYR A 54 10.68 1.76 3.99
C TYR A 54 10.32 2.05 2.52
N GLU A 55 11.23 2.61 1.71
CA GLU A 55 10.99 2.93 0.29
C GLU A 55 10.56 1.72 -0.55
N HIS A 56 10.99 0.51 -0.17
CA HIS A 56 10.55 -0.72 -0.83
C HIS A 56 9.02 -0.92 -0.76
N LEU A 57 8.34 -0.35 0.25
CA LEU A 57 6.89 -0.40 0.38
C LEU A 57 6.15 0.58 -0.55
N HIS A 58 6.88 1.41 -1.30
CA HIS A 58 6.29 2.31 -2.30
C HIS A 58 6.09 1.59 -3.66
N TYR A 59 6.70 0.42 -3.84
CA TYR A 59 6.57 -0.39 -5.05
C TYR A 59 5.52 -1.49 -4.85
N SER A 60 4.25 -1.17 -5.10
CA SER A 60 3.16 -2.15 -5.10
C SER A 60 3.07 -2.81 -6.48
N SER A 61 3.29 -4.12 -6.55
CA SER A 61 2.92 -4.95 -7.71
C SER A 61 1.47 -5.40 -7.61
N ASP A 62 0.82 -5.68 -8.73
CA ASP A 62 -0.52 -6.29 -8.75
C ASP A 62 -0.48 -7.83 -8.66
N PHE A 63 -1.65 -8.42 -8.42
CA PHE A 63 -1.81 -9.87 -8.45
C PHE A 63 -1.84 -10.33 -9.92
N GLU A 64 -0.87 -11.13 -10.31
CA GLU A 64 -0.86 -11.77 -11.63
C GLU A 64 -1.88 -12.91 -11.61
N SER A 65 -2.95 -12.77 -12.40
CA SER A 65 -4.09 -13.68 -12.33
C SER A 65 -4.66 -14.04 -13.69
N LEU A 66 -5.28 -15.22 -13.75
CA LEU A 66 -6.06 -15.74 -14.87
C LEU A 66 -7.49 -15.98 -14.40
N SER A 67 -8.45 -15.50 -15.18
CA SER A 67 -9.86 -15.81 -14.96
C SER A 67 -10.13 -17.27 -15.33
N ASP A 68 -10.93 -17.95 -14.50
CA ASP A 68 -11.47 -19.26 -14.90
C ASP A 68 -12.62 -19.04 -15.88
N SER A 69 -12.38 -19.37 -17.15
CA SER A 69 -13.38 -19.27 -18.22
C SER A 69 -14.62 -20.15 -18.00
N LYS A 70 -14.51 -21.19 -17.15
CA LYS A 70 -15.59 -22.13 -16.84
C LYS A 70 -16.29 -21.83 -15.51
N ASN A 71 -15.61 -21.18 -14.57
CA ASN A 71 -16.17 -20.88 -13.25
C ASN A 71 -15.76 -19.48 -12.76
N SER A 72 -16.58 -18.48 -13.06
CA SER A 72 -16.32 -17.07 -12.70
C SER A 72 -16.24 -16.79 -11.20
N ALA A 73 -16.61 -17.75 -10.33
CA ALA A 73 -16.51 -17.62 -8.88
C ALA A 73 -15.06 -17.77 -8.37
N TYR A 74 -14.16 -18.40 -9.14
CA TYR A 74 -12.77 -18.61 -8.74
C TYR A 74 -11.79 -17.98 -9.73
N ILE A 75 -10.62 -17.60 -9.23
CA ILE A 75 -9.53 -17.00 -9.98
C ILE A 75 -8.25 -17.78 -9.64
N TYR A 76 -7.42 -17.99 -10.66
CA TYR A 76 -6.07 -18.53 -10.50
C TYR A 76 -5.10 -17.35 -10.38
N VAL A 77 -4.31 -17.32 -9.33
CA VAL A 77 -3.27 -16.31 -9.11
C VAL A 77 -1.92 -17.01 -9.12
N ASP A 78 -0.93 -16.45 -9.81
CA ASP A 78 0.42 -17.00 -9.78
C ASP A 78 0.93 -17.10 -8.33
N GLU A 79 1.49 -18.25 -7.93
CA GLU A 79 1.88 -18.47 -6.53
C GLU A 79 2.93 -17.47 -6.04
N SER A 80 3.92 -17.14 -6.88
CA SER A 80 4.95 -16.19 -6.52
C SER A 80 4.37 -14.78 -6.36
N SER A 81 3.49 -14.38 -7.28
CA SER A 81 2.76 -13.11 -7.22
C SER A 81 1.88 -13.02 -5.97
N PHE A 82 1.14 -14.08 -5.66
CA PHE A 82 0.29 -14.17 -4.47
C PHE A 82 1.12 -13.98 -3.19
N ASN A 83 2.19 -14.77 -3.03
CA ASN A 83 3.04 -14.71 -1.83
C ASN A 83 3.71 -13.35 -1.66
N ASN A 84 4.21 -12.76 -2.75
CA ASN A 84 4.82 -11.43 -2.72
C ASN A 84 3.81 -10.36 -2.29
N ASN A 85 2.60 -10.36 -2.85
CA ASN A 85 1.55 -9.42 -2.46
C ASN A 85 1.12 -9.61 -0.99
N ILE A 86 1.01 -10.86 -0.51
CA ILE A 86 0.65 -11.13 0.89
C ILE A 86 1.72 -10.61 1.85
N ASN A 87 3.01 -10.82 1.55
CA ASN A 87 4.11 -10.30 2.36
C ASN A 87 4.12 -8.77 2.35
N PHE A 88 3.97 -8.15 1.17
CA PHE A 88 3.85 -6.70 1.03
C PHE A 88 2.71 -6.13 1.89
N ILE A 89 1.52 -6.76 1.87
CA ILE A 89 0.38 -6.33 2.70
C ILE A 89 0.71 -6.41 4.19
N LYS A 90 1.40 -7.47 4.65
CA LYS A 90 1.81 -7.63 6.06
C LYS A 90 2.79 -6.54 6.49
N ASP A 91 3.82 -6.30 5.68
CA ASP A 91 4.85 -5.29 5.98
C ASP A 91 4.25 -3.89 6.00
N LEU A 92 3.40 -3.58 5.03
CA LEU A 92 2.69 -2.31 4.95
C LEU A 92 1.73 -2.10 6.13
N PHE A 93 1.06 -3.17 6.59
CA PHE A 93 0.22 -3.13 7.79
C PHE A 93 1.04 -2.79 9.04
N ILE A 94 2.18 -3.46 9.24
CA ILE A 94 3.08 -3.21 10.37
C ILE A 94 3.60 -1.77 10.32
N TYR A 95 4.02 -1.33 9.14
CA TYR A 95 4.54 0.01 8.94
C TYR A 95 3.50 1.10 9.20
N ASN A 96 2.28 0.93 8.69
CA ASN A 96 1.16 1.84 8.95
C ASN A 96 0.83 1.94 10.44
N LYS A 97 0.86 0.83 11.16
CA LYS A 97 0.65 0.83 12.62
C LYS A 97 1.75 1.62 13.34
N LYS A 98 3.00 1.53 12.86
CA LYS A 98 4.14 2.32 13.37
C LYS A 98 3.95 3.82 13.09
N LEU A 99 3.65 4.18 11.85
CA LEU A 99 3.38 5.58 11.44
C LEU A 99 2.25 6.21 12.27
N TYR A 100 1.13 5.50 12.42
CA TYR A 100 0.00 5.97 13.21
C TYR A 100 0.43 6.26 14.66
N ARG A 101 1.17 5.35 15.30
CA ARG A 101 1.65 5.54 16.67
C ARG A 101 2.58 6.75 16.82
N ILE A 102 3.52 6.92 15.89
CA ILE A 102 4.44 8.06 15.87
C ILE A 102 3.65 9.36 15.70
N LEU A 103 2.71 9.39 14.77
CA LEU A 103 1.88 10.56 14.50
C LEU A 103 1.04 10.94 15.72
N ILE A 104 0.41 9.98 16.39
CA ILE A 104 -0.35 10.25 17.62
C ILE A 104 0.56 10.73 18.76
N ALA A 105 1.70 10.08 18.99
CA ALA A 105 2.66 10.49 20.02
C ALA A 105 3.17 11.92 19.77
N TYR A 106 3.58 12.23 18.55
CA TYR A 106 4.00 13.57 18.16
C TYR A 106 2.86 14.59 18.32
N SER A 107 1.65 14.24 17.89
CA SER A 107 0.50 15.15 18.01
C SER A 107 0.16 15.50 19.47
N LEU A 108 0.33 14.54 20.40
CA LEU A 108 0.16 14.79 21.84
C LEU A 108 1.17 15.82 22.35
N THR A 109 2.43 15.74 21.90
CA THR A 109 3.47 16.70 22.30
C THR A 109 3.19 18.11 21.77
N GLN A 110 2.57 18.23 20.59
CA GLN A 110 2.30 19.52 19.95
C GLN A 110 1.09 20.28 20.52
N GLY A 111 0.28 19.66 21.37
CA GLY A 111 -0.86 20.29 22.03
C GLY A 111 -2.22 19.77 21.58
N ALA A 112 -3.26 20.10 22.35
CA ALA A 112 -4.60 19.56 22.17
C ALA A 112 -5.22 19.93 20.81
N SER A 113 -5.04 21.17 20.35
CA SER A 113 -5.59 21.65 19.06
C SER A 113 -4.95 20.94 17.88
N PHE A 114 -3.61 20.80 17.87
CA PHE A 114 -2.89 20.03 16.84
C PHE A 114 -3.37 18.58 16.81
N LYS A 115 -3.45 17.93 17.97
CA LYS A 115 -3.95 16.56 18.09
C LYS A 115 -5.37 16.40 17.55
N ALA A 116 -6.27 17.34 17.88
CA ALA A 116 -7.66 17.29 17.41
C ALA A 116 -7.74 17.36 15.88
N GLU A 117 -6.94 18.24 15.26
CA GLU A 117 -6.90 18.37 13.79
C GLU A 117 -6.35 17.10 13.12
N VAL A 118 -5.25 16.54 13.64
CA VAL A 118 -4.69 15.26 13.15
C VAL A 118 -5.72 14.14 13.27
N LEU A 119 -6.39 13.99 14.41
CA LEU A 119 -7.39 12.95 14.61
C LEU A 119 -8.59 13.14 13.68
N SER A 120 -9.10 14.37 13.53
CA SER A 120 -10.19 14.68 12.61
C SER A 120 -9.83 14.32 11.17
N TYR A 121 -8.60 14.63 10.76
CA TYR A 121 -8.12 14.24 9.44
C TYR A 121 -8.06 12.72 9.26
N LEU A 122 -7.43 12.00 10.19
CA LEU A 122 -7.33 10.53 10.12
C LEU A 122 -8.71 9.88 10.07
N GLU A 123 -9.66 10.36 10.89
CA GLU A 123 -11.04 9.87 10.92
C GLU A 123 -11.78 10.11 9.59
N LYS A 124 -11.72 11.34 9.04
CA LYS A 124 -12.28 11.67 7.72
C LYS A 124 -11.73 10.75 6.62
N GLN A 125 -10.46 10.39 6.73
CA GLN A 125 -9.78 9.50 5.79
C GLN A 125 -9.96 8.01 6.12
N LYS A 126 -10.76 7.68 7.14
CA LYS A 126 -11.00 6.32 7.64
C LYS A 126 -9.73 5.60 8.05
N ILE A 127 -8.69 6.32 8.49
CA ILE A 127 -7.43 5.77 8.99
C ILE A 127 -7.58 5.56 10.50
N MET A 128 -7.76 4.30 10.91
CA MET A 128 -8.09 3.95 12.29
C MET A 128 -6.89 3.34 13.01
N LYS A 129 -6.85 3.45 14.35
CA LYS A 129 -5.84 2.81 15.21
C LYS A 129 -5.74 1.29 14.97
N ASN A 130 -6.88 0.66 14.73
CA ASN A 130 -7.00 -0.78 14.50
C ASN A 130 -7.22 -1.04 13.01
N PHE A 131 -6.17 -0.85 12.20
CA PHE A 131 -6.18 -1.27 10.81
C PHE A 131 -6.72 -2.72 10.71
N SER A 132 -7.71 -2.95 9.86
CA SER A 132 -8.25 -4.30 9.66
C SER A 132 -7.38 -5.03 8.64
N LEU A 133 -6.73 -6.12 9.08
CA LEU A 133 -5.94 -6.98 8.21
C LEU A 133 -6.76 -8.23 7.85
N LYS A 134 -7.19 -8.32 6.59
CA LYS A 134 -7.88 -9.49 6.05
C LYS A 134 -7.01 -10.12 4.97
N ILE A 135 -6.18 -11.08 5.36
CA ILE A 135 -5.26 -11.77 4.43
C ILE A 135 -5.41 -13.30 4.43
N ASN A 136 -6.02 -13.85 5.48
CA ASN A 136 -6.20 -15.28 5.62
C ASN A 136 -7.53 -15.68 4.99
N PHE A 137 -7.50 -15.92 3.67
CA PHE A 137 -8.63 -16.46 2.93
C PHE A 137 -8.40 -17.93 2.60
N PRO A 138 -9.47 -18.74 2.51
CA PRO A 138 -9.36 -20.10 1.98
C PRO A 138 -8.81 -20.09 0.55
N THR A 139 -7.79 -20.92 0.32
CA THR A 139 -7.13 -21.08 -0.98
C THR A 139 -6.81 -22.55 -1.22
N ALA A 140 -6.74 -22.94 -2.49
CA ALA A 140 -6.16 -24.22 -2.91
C ALA A 140 -4.94 -23.98 -3.81
N LYS A 141 -4.11 -25.01 -4.00
CA LYS A 141 -2.93 -24.96 -4.89
C LYS A 141 -3.13 -25.91 -6.06
N LYS A 142 -2.80 -25.47 -7.27
CA LYS A 142 -2.91 -26.26 -8.50
C LYS A 142 -1.66 -26.07 -9.35
N PHE A 143 -1.13 -27.15 -9.93
CA PHE A 143 -0.01 -27.09 -10.87
C PHE A 143 -0.57 -27.13 -12.30
N MET A 144 -0.28 -26.10 -13.10
CA MET A 144 -0.70 -25.98 -14.51
C MET A 144 0.32 -25.15 -15.28
N ASP A 145 0.51 -25.42 -16.57
CA ASP A 145 1.43 -24.67 -17.45
C ASP A 145 2.85 -24.55 -16.89
N ASN A 146 3.33 -25.65 -16.31
CA ASN A 146 4.66 -25.76 -15.68
C ASN A 146 4.91 -24.79 -14.52
N LYS A 147 3.86 -24.25 -13.89
CA LYS A 147 3.96 -23.43 -12.67
C LYS A 147 2.83 -23.67 -11.68
N TYR A 148 3.01 -23.20 -10.45
CA TYR A 148 2.01 -23.30 -9.40
C TYR A 148 1.09 -22.07 -9.37
N TRP A 149 -0.19 -22.36 -9.21
CA TRP A 149 -1.27 -21.38 -9.12
C TRP A 149 -2.02 -21.56 -7.80
N ILE A 150 -2.37 -20.43 -7.20
CA ILE A 150 -3.27 -20.34 -6.06
C ILE A 150 -4.69 -20.13 -6.60
N VAL A 151 -5.59 -21.04 -6.25
CA VAL A 151 -7.02 -20.95 -6.55
C VAL A 151 -7.70 -20.27 -5.37
N ILE A 152 -8.33 -19.14 -5.63
CA ILE A 152 -9.00 -18.32 -4.62
C ILE A 152 -10.37 -17.88 -5.15
N ALA A 153 -11.36 -17.76 -4.27
CA ALA A 153 -12.64 -17.19 -4.64
C ALA A 153 -12.47 -15.71 -5.05
N LYS A 154 -13.15 -15.29 -6.12
CA LYS A 154 -13.01 -13.94 -6.69
C LYS A 154 -13.26 -12.84 -5.65
N ASN A 155 -14.32 -12.98 -4.87
CA ASN A 155 -14.66 -12.03 -3.80
C ASN A 155 -13.56 -11.92 -2.71
N HIS A 156 -12.82 -12.99 -2.44
CA HIS A 156 -11.70 -12.98 -1.52
C HIS A 156 -10.49 -12.25 -2.12
N LEU A 157 -10.19 -12.47 -3.40
CA LEU A 157 -9.15 -11.72 -4.10
C LEU A 157 -9.49 -10.23 -4.18
N ASP A 158 -10.73 -9.88 -4.53
CA ASP A 158 -11.21 -8.49 -4.54
C ASP A 158 -11.05 -7.83 -3.16
N SER A 159 -11.33 -8.59 -2.09
CA SER A 159 -11.12 -8.15 -0.71
C SER A 159 -9.63 -7.90 -0.39
N LEU A 160 -8.73 -8.80 -0.83
CA LEU A 160 -7.27 -8.62 -0.70
C LEU A 160 -6.79 -7.36 -1.42
N VAL A 161 -7.20 -7.18 -2.68
CA VAL A 161 -6.86 -5.99 -3.49
C VAL A 161 -7.36 -4.73 -2.82
N LYS A 162 -8.60 -4.72 -2.34
CA LYS A 162 -9.18 -3.58 -1.61
C LYS A 162 -8.40 -3.27 -0.32
N SER A 163 -8.04 -4.29 0.46
CA SER A 163 -7.21 -4.13 1.66
C SER A 163 -5.82 -3.59 1.34
N LYS A 164 -5.16 -4.10 0.29
CA LYS A 164 -3.87 -3.59 -0.21
C LYS A 164 -3.96 -2.10 -0.53
N ASN A 165 -4.92 -1.73 -1.39
CA ASN A 165 -5.09 -0.35 -1.85
C ASN A 165 -5.40 0.61 -0.69
N TYR A 166 -6.23 0.18 0.25
CA TYR A 166 -6.51 0.96 1.46
C TYR A 166 -5.25 1.19 2.30
N LEU A 167 -4.44 0.15 2.54
CA LEU A 167 -3.18 0.28 3.29
C LEU A 167 -2.18 1.18 2.57
N VAL A 168 -2.07 1.09 1.24
CA VAL A 168 -1.18 1.96 0.45
C VAL A 168 -1.61 3.42 0.57
N LEU A 169 -2.91 3.70 0.42
CA LEU A 169 -3.43 5.06 0.53
C LEU A 169 -3.25 5.63 1.95
N ALA A 170 -3.51 4.83 2.98
CA ALA A 170 -3.31 5.23 4.37
C ALA A 170 -1.84 5.53 4.66
N ASN A 171 -0.94 4.72 4.11
CA ASN A 171 0.51 4.92 4.22
C ASN A 171 0.93 6.28 3.68
N VAL A 172 0.59 6.56 2.42
CA VAL A 172 0.95 7.82 1.76
C VAL A 172 0.39 9.02 2.52
N LYS A 173 -0.85 8.94 3.01
CA LYS A 173 -1.48 10.01 3.81
C LYS A 173 -0.77 10.28 5.14
N MET A 174 -0.40 9.24 5.88
CA MET A 174 0.35 9.41 7.13
C MET A 174 1.78 9.90 6.89
N GLU A 175 2.47 9.35 5.89
CA GLU A 175 3.79 9.83 5.50
C GLU A 175 3.76 11.30 5.07
N TYR A 176 2.73 11.75 4.35
CA TYR A 176 2.59 13.13 3.91
C TYR A 176 2.59 14.12 5.09
N ILE A 177 1.91 13.77 6.19
CA ILE A 177 1.95 14.55 7.43
C ILE A 177 3.35 14.51 8.02
N LEU A 178 3.90 13.31 8.21
CA LEU A 178 5.17 13.13 8.90
C LEU A 178 6.34 13.78 8.15
N LYS A 179 6.37 13.76 6.81
CA LYS A 179 7.40 14.41 5.98
C LYS A 179 7.59 15.89 6.31
N LYS A 180 6.56 16.60 6.78
CA LYS A 180 6.65 18.01 7.18
C LYS A 180 7.39 18.20 8.51
N PHE A 181 7.39 17.19 9.37
CA PHE A 181 7.87 17.25 10.77
C PHE A 181 9.06 16.32 11.04
N LEU A 182 9.51 15.62 10.02
CA LEU A 182 10.79 14.93 10.01
C LEU A 182 11.88 15.94 9.71
N THR A 183 13.03 15.74 10.35
CA THR A 183 14.19 16.64 10.41
C THR A 183 13.96 17.93 11.16
#